data_AF-M5AML5-F1
#
_entry.id   AF-M5AML5-F1
#
_cell.length_a   1.000
_cell.length_b   1.000
_cell.length_c   1.000
_cell.angle_alpha   90.00
_cell.angle_beta   90.00
_cell.angle_gamma   90.00
#
_symmetry.space_group_name_H-M   'P 1'
#
loop_
_entity.id
_entity.type
_entity.pdbx_description
1 polymer ?
#
loop_
_entity_poly.entity_id
_entity_poly.type
_entity_poly.pdbx_seq_one_letter_code
_entity_poly.pdbx_strand_id
1 'polypeptide(L)'
;MLTLCGVLMHSSLRSPSGTPLGLAAAKFWTRTKFKGTLALKRHINPTRVPIETKESYRWLENLRQSIALVGAPERCVHVGDRESDIYELYCTAQDLGTSFLVRVQTNRQAERPAYAAPHDPAHRVFAQLAAAPWAGRHRIAVDQGEKTWLQVKFAAINTPPVGKQKRYSPQVLTYIHASKRIHRPVASRSTGSW
;
A
#
# COMPACT_ATOMS: atom_id res chain seq x y z
N MET A 1 10.77 30.28 -20.61
CA MET A 1 10.38 28.99 -19.99
C MET A 1 9.11 29.25 -19.19
N LEU A 2 7.95 28.79 -19.63
CA LEU A 2 6.68 28.96 -18.90
C LEU A 2 6.59 27.87 -17.82
N THR A 3 6.41 28.26 -16.56
CA THR A 3 6.09 27.30 -15.49
C THR A 3 4.59 27.09 -15.52
N LEU A 4 4.13 25.86 -15.79
CA LEU A 4 2.72 25.52 -15.72
C LEU A 4 2.26 25.63 -14.25
N CYS A 5 1.41 26.61 -13.97
CA CYS A 5 0.80 26.82 -12.66
C CYS A 5 -0.62 26.24 -12.66
N GLY A 6 -1.03 25.62 -11.55
CA GLY A 6 -2.35 25.03 -11.41
C GLY A 6 -2.71 24.70 -9.97
N VAL A 7 -3.95 24.26 -9.77
CA VAL A 7 -4.46 23.78 -8.49
C VAL A 7 -4.40 22.25 -8.49
N LEU A 8 -3.85 21.69 -7.42
CA LEU A 8 -3.86 20.26 -7.17
C LEU A 8 -5.05 19.92 -6.28
N MET A 9 -5.68 18.78 -6.56
CA MET A 9 -6.78 18.25 -5.78
C MET A 9 -6.49 16.79 -5.41
N HIS A 10 -6.77 16.45 -4.17
CA HIS A 10 -6.87 15.07 -3.71
C HIS A 10 -8.27 14.87 -3.14
N SER A 11 -8.94 13.81 -3.58
CA SER A 11 -10.33 13.56 -3.24
C SER A 11 -10.53 12.13 -2.76
N SER A 12 -11.49 11.96 -1.87
CA SER A 12 -11.98 10.66 -1.43
C SER A 12 -13.41 10.49 -1.95
N LEU A 13 -13.66 9.41 -2.68
CA LEU A 13 -14.97 9.06 -3.19
C LEU A 13 -15.58 7.93 -2.35
N ARG A 14 -16.88 8.03 -2.07
CA ARG A 14 -17.62 6.99 -1.35
C ARG A 14 -18.33 6.07 -2.33
N SER A 15 -18.06 4.77 -2.24
CA SER A 15 -18.64 3.76 -3.14
C SER A 15 -18.85 2.42 -2.42
N PRO A 16 -19.90 2.27 -1.59
CA PRO A 16 -20.11 1.06 -0.79
C PRO A 16 -20.46 -0.18 -1.61
N SER A 17 -21.04 -0.01 -2.80
CA SER A 17 -21.52 -1.09 -3.68
C SER A 17 -20.86 -1.08 -5.07
N GLY A 18 -19.76 -0.35 -5.24
CA GLY A 18 -19.15 -0.10 -6.54
C GLY A 18 -19.77 1.08 -7.30
N THR A 19 -20.95 1.55 -6.89
CA THR A 19 -21.56 2.79 -7.39
C THR A 19 -21.08 3.99 -6.58
N PRO A 20 -20.49 5.02 -7.21
CA PRO A 20 -20.03 6.22 -6.51
C PRO A 20 -21.24 7.03 -6.02
N LEU A 21 -21.31 7.28 -4.72
CA LEU A 21 -22.34 8.10 -4.07
C LEU A 21 -21.96 9.58 -4.00
N GLY A 22 -20.68 9.91 -4.15
CA GLY A 22 -20.18 11.28 -4.12
C GLY A 22 -18.83 11.43 -3.41
N LEU A 23 -18.44 12.68 -3.20
CA LEU A 23 -17.22 13.06 -2.49
C LEU A 23 -17.41 12.96 -0.98
N ALA A 24 -16.49 12.28 -0.31
CA ALA A 24 -16.40 12.22 1.15
C ALA A 24 -15.39 13.23 1.72
N ALA A 25 -14.38 13.60 0.93
CA ALA A 25 -13.40 14.62 1.28
C ALA A 25 -12.76 15.17 0.00
N ALA A 26 -12.29 16.43 0.07
CA ALA A 26 -11.47 17.03 -0.97
C ALA A 26 -10.48 18.02 -0.34
N LYS A 27 -9.22 17.92 -0.75
CA LYS A 27 -8.15 18.83 -0.38
C LYS A 27 -7.61 19.51 -1.62
N PHE A 28 -7.57 20.84 -1.59
CA PHE A 28 -6.99 21.67 -2.65
C PHE A 28 -5.70 22.34 -2.16
N TRP A 29 -4.70 22.46 -3.03
CA TRP A 29 -3.49 23.21 -2.76
C TRP A 29 -2.78 23.67 -4.04
N THR A 30 -1.88 24.63 -3.91
CA THR A 30 -1.00 25.10 -4.98
C THR A 30 0.46 24.95 -4.56
N ARG A 31 1.38 24.86 -5.52
CA ARG A 31 2.82 24.80 -5.26
C ARG A 31 3.43 26.17 -5.53
N THR A 32 4.05 26.77 -4.52
CA THR A 32 4.78 28.05 -4.68
C THR A 32 6.07 27.89 -5.48
N LYS A 33 6.70 26.70 -5.42
CA LYS A 33 7.85 26.31 -6.26
C LYS A 33 7.73 24.84 -6.63
N PHE A 34 8.09 24.49 -7.86
CA PHE A 34 8.22 23.09 -8.25
C PHE A 34 9.44 22.48 -7.56
N LYS A 35 9.23 21.76 -6.46
CA LYS A 35 10.31 21.08 -5.74
C LYS A 35 10.57 19.74 -6.41
N GLY A 36 11.70 19.60 -7.11
CA GLY A 36 12.21 18.31 -7.55
C GLY A 36 12.59 17.45 -6.35
N THR A 37 11.65 16.65 -5.83
CA THR A 37 11.85 15.82 -4.64
C THR A 37 13.01 14.83 -4.81
N LEU A 38 13.33 14.44 -6.05
CA LEU A 38 14.50 13.63 -6.40
C LEU A 38 15.84 14.34 -6.10
N ALA A 39 15.95 15.64 -6.37
CA ALA A 39 17.15 16.41 -6.08
C ALA A 39 17.34 16.58 -4.55
N LEU A 40 16.24 16.78 -3.81
CA LEU A 40 16.25 16.92 -2.36
C LEU A 40 16.60 15.62 -1.62
N LYS A 41 16.27 14.44 -2.18
CA LYS A 41 16.62 13.14 -1.59
C LYS A 41 18.13 12.93 -1.39
N ARG A 42 18.98 13.65 -2.13
CA ARG A 42 20.44 13.60 -1.97
C ARG A 42 20.93 14.31 -0.70
N HIS A 43 20.17 15.25 -0.17
CA HIS A 43 20.58 16.10 0.94
C HIS A 43 19.75 15.87 2.22
N ILE A 44 18.51 15.39 2.09
CA ILE A 44 17.59 15.22 3.21
C ILE A 44 17.00 13.82 3.18
N ASN A 45 17.06 13.10 4.30
CA ASN A 45 16.37 11.83 4.46
C ASN A 45 14.85 12.07 4.61
N PRO A 46 14.02 11.69 3.61
CA PRO A 46 12.58 11.98 3.65
C PRO A 46 11.86 11.28 4.81
N THR A 47 12.40 10.21 5.40
CA THR A 47 11.76 9.52 6.53
C THR A 47 11.84 10.32 7.83
N ARG A 48 12.81 11.25 7.95
CA ARG A 48 13.00 12.11 9.13
C ARG A 48 12.19 13.41 9.09
N VAL A 49 11.69 13.78 7.91
CA VAL A 49 10.84 14.96 7.77
C VAL A 49 9.43 14.64 8.31
N PRO A 50 8.84 15.46 9.19
CA PRO A 50 7.47 15.25 9.68
C PRO A 50 6.46 15.14 8.53
N ILE A 51 5.50 14.23 8.65
CA ILE A 51 4.52 13.97 7.58
C ILE A 51 3.69 15.22 7.29
N GLU A 52 3.38 16.01 8.32
CA GLU A 52 2.56 17.22 8.29
C GLU A 52 3.13 18.32 7.37
N THR A 53 4.44 18.28 7.10
CA THR A 53 5.11 19.26 6.22
C THR A 53 5.21 18.78 4.76
N LYS A 54 4.73 17.57 4.47
CA LYS A 54 4.79 16.95 3.14
C LYS A 54 3.43 17.01 2.46
N GLU A 55 3.44 17.07 1.14
CA GLU A 55 2.21 16.93 0.35
C GLU A 55 1.51 15.59 0.55
N SER A 56 2.23 14.53 0.98
CA SER A 56 1.62 13.24 1.32
C SER A 56 0.73 13.30 2.56
N TYR A 57 0.77 14.39 3.35
CA TYR A 57 -0.15 14.59 4.47
C TYR A 57 -1.62 14.62 4.04
N ARG A 58 -1.87 15.02 2.78
CA ARG A 58 -3.23 15.06 2.20
C ARG A 58 -3.98 13.75 2.34
N TRP A 59 -3.28 12.60 2.32
CA TRP A 59 -3.86 11.28 2.50
C TRP A 59 -4.45 11.11 3.90
N LEU A 60 -3.74 11.60 4.94
CA LEU A 60 -4.21 11.56 6.33
C LEU A 60 -5.35 12.56 6.56
N GLU A 61 -5.27 13.76 5.98
CA GLU A 61 -6.36 14.74 6.03
C GLU A 61 -7.64 14.18 5.41
N ASN A 62 -7.54 13.61 4.21
CA ASN A 62 -8.69 13.04 3.51
C ASN A 62 -9.29 11.85 4.23
N LEU A 63 -8.45 10.97 4.80
CA LEU A 63 -8.90 9.86 5.63
C LEU A 63 -9.72 10.37 6.83
N ARG A 64 -9.18 11.31 7.61
CA ARG A 64 -9.87 11.89 8.77
C ARG A 64 -11.20 12.54 8.40
N GLN A 65 -11.21 13.37 7.35
CA GLN A 65 -12.43 14.05 6.89
C GLN A 65 -13.48 13.05 6.41
N SER A 66 -13.07 12.03 5.64
CA SER A 66 -13.99 11.00 5.14
C SER A 66 -14.64 10.22 6.28
N ILE A 67 -13.85 9.82 7.28
CA ILE A 67 -14.35 9.08 8.44
C ILE A 67 -15.28 9.95 9.29
N ALA A 68 -14.91 11.21 9.53
CA ALA A 68 -15.75 12.16 10.25
C ALA A 68 -17.11 12.37 9.55
N LEU A 69 -17.12 12.45 8.22
CA LEU A 69 -18.36 12.58 7.44
C LEU A 69 -19.22 11.31 7.51
N VAL A 70 -18.61 10.12 7.41
CA VAL A 70 -19.36 8.86 7.38
C VAL A 70 -19.93 8.50 8.76
N GLY A 71 -19.22 8.85 9.84
CA GLY A 71 -19.69 8.61 11.22
C GLY A 71 -19.74 7.14 11.64
N ALA A 72 -19.18 6.23 10.83
CA ALA A 72 -19.13 4.78 11.07
C ALA A 72 -17.79 4.20 10.55
N PRO A 73 -16.65 4.56 11.17
CA PRO A 73 -15.31 4.15 10.73
C PRO A 73 -15.15 2.64 10.54
N GLU A 74 -15.74 1.85 11.44
CA GLU A 74 -15.65 0.39 11.46
C GLU A 74 -16.29 -0.26 10.22
N ARG A 75 -17.17 0.48 9.52
CA ARG A 75 -17.81 0.06 8.27
C ARG A 75 -17.08 0.57 7.02
N CYS A 76 -15.96 1.25 7.19
CA CYS A 76 -15.21 1.85 6.10
C CYS A 76 -13.95 1.06 5.75
N VAL A 77 -13.67 0.97 4.45
CA VAL A 77 -12.36 0.55 3.92
C VAL A 77 -11.83 1.68 3.04
N HIS A 78 -10.73 2.31 3.46
CA HIS A 78 -10.08 3.33 2.65
C HIS A 78 -9.17 2.67 1.61
N VAL A 79 -9.48 2.86 0.32
CA VAL A 79 -8.74 2.24 -0.78
C VAL A 79 -7.79 3.25 -1.42
N GLY A 80 -6.50 2.93 -1.47
CA GLY A 80 -5.46 3.81 -1.97
C GLY A 80 -4.46 3.11 -2.89
N ASP A 81 -3.85 3.89 -3.78
CA ASP A 81 -2.83 3.39 -4.71
C ASP A 81 -1.43 3.32 -4.07
N ARG A 82 -0.41 3.13 -4.90
CA ARG A 82 0.99 3.02 -4.48
C ARG A 82 1.56 4.26 -3.82
N GLU A 83 1.01 5.44 -4.09
CA GLU A 83 1.47 6.66 -3.45
C GLU A 83 1.02 6.74 -1.98
N SER A 84 -0.11 6.11 -1.66
CA SER A 84 -0.64 6.02 -0.30
C SER A 84 0.07 4.96 0.57
N ASP A 85 1.08 4.25 0.05
CA ASP A 85 1.93 3.30 0.81
C ASP A 85 2.88 4.05 1.76
N ILE A 86 2.30 4.73 2.74
CA ILE A 86 2.97 5.50 3.78
C ILE A 86 2.56 4.94 5.15
N TYR A 87 3.54 4.79 6.05
CA TYR A 87 3.31 4.12 7.34
C TYR A 87 2.31 4.89 8.22
N GLU A 88 2.37 6.22 8.14
CA GLU A 88 1.50 7.12 8.91
C GLU A 88 0.02 6.95 8.55
N LEU A 89 -0.32 6.52 7.33
CA LEU A 89 -1.69 6.24 6.95
C LEU A 89 -2.22 4.99 7.66
N TYR A 90 -1.39 3.96 7.81
CA TYR A 90 -1.76 2.72 8.49
C TYR A 90 -2.06 2.97 9.97
N CYS A 91 -1.19 3.74 10.63
CA CYS A 91 -1.42 4.15 12.02
C CYS A 91 -2.66 5.04 12.12
N THR A 92 -2.83 6.02 11.23
CA THR A 92 -4.02 6.89 11.28
C THR A 92 -5.31 6.09 11.07
N ALA A 93 -5.32 5.10 10.17
CA ALA A 93 -6.47 4.23 9.98
C ALA A 93 -6.79 3.42 11.25
N GLN A 94 -5.76 2.85 11.90
CA GLN A 94 -5.93 2.13 13.16
C GLN A 94 -6.44 3.05 14.28
N ASP A 95 -5.84 4.23 14.45
CA ASP A 95 -6.22 5.21 15.47
C ASP A 95 -7.69 5.67 15.30
N LEU A 96 -8.17 5.73 14.05
CA LEU A 96 -9.54 6.08 13.71
C LEU A 96 -10.52 4.89 13.75
N GLY A 97 -10.03 3.67 13.98
CA GLY A 97 -10.87 2.46 13.97
C GLY A 97 -11.42 2.05 12.60
N THR A 98 -10.77 2.46 11.50
CA THR A 98 -11.19 2.12 10.12
C THR A 98 -10.23 1.12 9.47
N SER A 99 -10.73 0.39 8.47
CA SER A 99 -9.90 -0.48 7.63
C SER A 99 -9.30 0.27 6.43
N PHE A 100 -8.28 -0.32 5.81
CA PHE A 100 -7.68 0.19 4.58
C PHE A 100 -7.26 -0.94 3.63
N LEU A 101 -7.16 -0.60 2.34
CA LEU A 101 -6.56 -1.43 1.30
C LEU A 101 -5.64 -0.56 0.46
N VAL A 102 -4.33 -0.75 0.64
CA VAL A 102 -3.30 0.06 -0.04
C VAL A 102 -2.45 -0.82 -0.92
N ARG A 103 -2.23 -0.40 -2.17
CA ARG A 103 -1.32 -1.11 -3.07
C ARG A 103 0.12 -0.88 -2.64
N VAL A 104 0.79 -1.95 -2.22
CA VAL A 104 2.17 -1.87 -1.72
C VAL A 104 3.15 -1.39 -2.80
N GLN A 105 4.09 -0.54 -2.39
CA GLN A 105 5.17 0.03 -3.19
C GLN A 105 6.56 -0.23 -2.56
N THR A 106 6.64 -0.29 -1.23
CA THR A 106 7.89 -0.37 -0.47
C THR A 106 8.08 -1.75 0.14
N ASN A 107 9.25 -2.36 -0.08
CA ASN A 107 9.64 -3.59 0.63
C ASN A 107 10.09 -3.25 2.07
N ARG A 108 9.11 -3.19 2.97
CA ARG A 108 9.31 -2.77 4.36
C ARG A 108 10.13 -3.80 5.14
N GLN A 109 10.77 -3.32 6.21
CA GLN A 109 11.33 -4.20 7.22
C GLN A 109 10.17 -4.96 7.89
N ALA A 110 10.44 -6.21 8.24
CA ALA A 110 9.55 -7.06 9.01
C ALA A 110 10.30 -7.56 10.25
N GLU A 111 9.58 -7.79 11.35
CA GLU A 111 10.12 -8.53 12.48
C GLU A 111 10.43 -9.96 12.03
N ARG A 112 11.62 -10.46 12.38
CA ARG A 112 12.00 -11.81 12.01
C ARG A 112 11.14 -12.83 12.76
N PRO A 113 10.65 -13.88 12.08
CA PRO A 113 10.07 -15.02 12.78
C PRO A 113 11.11 -15.65 13.72
N ALA A 114 10.68 -16.12 14.89
CA ALA A 114 11.58 -16.69 15.90
C ALA A 114 12.40 -17.89 15.37
N TYR A 115 11.89 -18.61 14.37
CA TYR A 115 12.55 -19.76 13.75
C TYR A 115 13.55 -19.37 12.64
N ALA A 116 13.67 -18.10 12.29
CA ALA A 116 14.49 -17.65 11.16
C ALA A 116 15.99 -17.61 11.52
N ALA A 117 16.83 -18.12 10.62
CA ALA A 117 18.28 -18.11 10.80
C ALA A 117 18.86 -16.67 10.80
N PRO A 118 20.06 -16.42 11.38
CA PRO A 118 20.67 -15.09 11.50
C PRO A 118 20.84 -14.31 10.19
N HIS A 119 20.86 -14.99 9.04
CA HIS A 119 21.00 -14.42 7.69
C HIS A 119 19.76 -14.57 6.81
N ASP A 120 18.62 -14.94 7.38
CA ASP A 120 17.39 -15.14 6.62
C ASP A 120 16.87 -13.80 6.02
N PRO A 121 16.51 -13.76 4.72
CA PRO A 121 15.86 -12.60 4.12
C PRO A 121 14.50 -12.25 4.76
N ALA A 122 13.94 -13.12 5.63
CA ALA A 122 12.71 -12.92 6.41
C ALA A 122 12.73 -11.70 7.36
N HIS A 123 13.74 -10.83 7.31
CA HIS A 123 13.69 -9.49 7.88
C HIS A 123 12.98 -8.47 6.96
N ARG A 124 12.43 -8.92 5.82
CA ARG A 124 11.68 -8.11 4.84
C ARG A 124 10.29 -8.69 4.59
N VAL A 125 9.30 -7.81 4.43
CA VAL A 125 7.92 -8.18 4.13
C VAL A 125 7.83 -9.07 2.88
N PHE A 126 8.51 -8.68 1.80
CA PHE A 126 8.40 -9.43 0.54
C PHE A 126 9.00 -10.85 0.65
N ALA A 127 10.03 -11.04 1.48
CA ALA A 127 10.61 -12.37 1.70
C ALA A 127 9.67 -13.27 2.50
N GLN A 128 9.09 -12.76 3.60
CA GLN A 128 8.10 -13.52 4.37
C GLN A 128 6.87 -13.86 3.53
N LEU A 129 6.35 -12.90 2.75
CA LEU A 129 5.22 -13.13 1.86
C LEU A 129 5.59 -14.08 0.71
N ALA A 130 6.84 -14.06 0.23
CA ALA A 130 7.32 -15.01 -0.77
C ALA A 130 7.34 -16.45 -0.24
N ALA A 131 7.69 -16.65 1.03
CA ALA A 131 7.68 -17.96 1.69
C ALA A 131 6.27 -18.47 2.03
N ALA A 132 5.27 -17.59 2.15
CA ALA A 132 3.89 -17.99 2.39
C ALA A 132 3.33 -18.88 1.26
N PRO A 133 2.59 -19.96 1.59
CA PRO A 133 2.00 -20.84 0.59
C PRO A 133 0.90 -20.13 -0.20
N TRP A 134 0.64 -20.60 -1.41
CA TRP A 134 -0.52 -20.16 -2.18
C TRP A 134 -1.81 -20.62 -1.51
N ALA A 135 -2.68 -19.66 -1.16
CA ALA A 135 -3.92 -19.92 -0.44
C ALA A 135 -5.08 -20.27 -1.38
N GLY A 136 -5.03 -19.81 -2.63
CA GLY A 136 -6.09 -20.12 -3.58
C GLY A 136 -5.95 -19.43 -4.93
N ARG A 137 -7.02 -19.51 -5.72
CA ARG A 137 -7.16 -18.87 -7.02
C ARG A 137 -8.43 -18.04 -7.07
N HIS A 138 -8.35 -16.89 -7.71
CA HIS A 138 -9.50 -16.03 -7.94
C HIS A 138 -9.58 -15.67 -9.42
N ARG A 139 -10.77 -15.82 -10.01
CA ARG A 139 -11.01 -15.46 -11.42
C ARG A 139 -11.47 -14.01 -11.48
N ILE A 140 -10.79 -13.21 -12.28
CA ILE A 140 -11.17 -11.81 -12.51
C ILE A 140 -11.56 -11.60 -13.97
N ALA A 141 -12.40 -10.60 -14.20
CA ALA A 141 -12.56 -10.01 -15.51
C ALA A 141 -11.52 -8.89 -15.65
N VAL A 142 -10.76 -8.95 -16.73
CA VAL A 142 -9.90 -7.89 -17.24
C VAL A 142 -10.58 -7.38 -18.51
N ASP A 143 -10.39 -6.09 -18.81
CA ASP A 143 -10.82 -5.36 -20.01
C ASP A 143 -11.77 -6.08 -21.00
N GLN A 144 -12.95 -5.49 -21.24
CA GLN A 144 -13.97 -6.02 -22.16
C GLN A 144 -14.37 -7.49 -21.92
N GLY A 145 -14.20 -8.01 -20.70
CA GLY A 145 -14.73 -9.31 -20.28
C GLY A 145 -13.76 -10.48 -20.46
N GLU A 146 -12.50 -10.24 -20.84
CA GLU A 146 -11.45 -11.26 -20.80
C GLU A 146 -11.34 -11.82 -19.38
N LYS A 147 -11.39 -13.15 -19.21
CA LYS A 147 -11.27 -13.77 -17.89
C LYS A 147 -9.87 -14.32 -17.69
N THR A 148 -9.21 -13.92 -16.59
CA THR A 148 -7.94 -14.51 -16.17
C THR A 148 -8.00 -14.99 -14.73
N TRP A 149 -7.12 -15.94 -14.40
CA TRP A 149 -6.93 -16.42 -13.05
C TRP A 149 -5.76 -15.70 -12.39
N LEU A 150 -5.97 -15.27 -11.15
CA LEU A 150 -4.94 -14.86 -10.22
C LEU A 150 -4.74 -15.97 -9.18
N GLN A 151 -3.49 -16.28 -8.86
CA GLN A 151 -3.17 -16.99 -7.63
C GLN A 151 -3.05 -15.96 -6.52
N VAL A 152 -3.53 -16.30 -5.32
CA VAL A 152 -3.53 -15.40 -4.17
C VAL A 152 -2.87 -16.07 -2.98
N LYS A 153 -2.01 -15.33 -2.30
CA LYS A 153 -1.47 -15.67 -0.99
C LYS A 153 -1.44 -14.45 -0.09
N PHE A 154 -1.43 -14.69 1.20
CA PHE A 154 -1.40 -13.64 2.19
C PHE A 154 -0.68 -14.09 3.45
N ALA A 155 -0.19 -13.11 4.22
CA ALA A 155 0.41 -13.33 5.52
C ALA A 155 0.20 -12.10 6.41
N ALA A 156 -0.07 -12.33 7.70
CA ALA A 156 0.01 -11.30 8.71
C ALA A 156 1.48 -11.13 9.13
N ILE A 157 2.02 -9.92 8.96
CA ILE A 157 3.45 -9.65 9.17
C ILE A 157 3.60 -8.45 10.09
N ASN A 158 4.35 -8.63 11.19
CA ASN A 158 4.69 -7.53 12.08
C ASN A 158 5.71 -6.60 11.42
N THR A 159 5.31 -5.35 11.22
CA THR A 159 6.00 -4.35 10.42
C THR A 159 6.38 -3.16 11.30
N PRO A 160 7.66 -2.95 11.62
CA PRO A 160 8.09 -1.84 12.46
C PRO A 160 8.13 -0.48 11.71
N PRO A 161 7.94 0.65 12.43
CA PRO A 161 8.05 2.01 11.89
C PRO A 161 9.50 2.46 11.77
N VAL A 162 10.23 1.98 10.77
CA VAL A 162 11.65 2.31 10.57
C VAL A 162 11.86 3.83 10.48
N GLY A 163 12.61 4.37 11.45
CA GLY A 163 12.94 5.79 11.54
C GLY A 163 11.84 6.67 12.15
N LYS A 164 10.75 6.07 12.65
CA LYS A 164 9.59 6.79 13.23
C LYS A 164 9.10 6.19 14.55
N GLN A 165 9.93 5.38 15.21
CA GLN A 165 9.60 4.65 16.44
C GLN A 165 9.22 5.56 17.61
N LYS A 166 9.63 6.83 17.60
CA LYS A 166 9.22 7.81 18.61
C LYS A 166 7.74 8.19 18.55
N ARG A 167 7.10 8.02 17.39
CA ARG A 167 5.71 8.46 17.15
C ARG A 167 4.74 7.32 16.88
N TYR A 168 5.24 6.16 16.43
CA TYR A 168 4.40 5.06 16.01
C TYR A 168 4.90 3.74 16.59
N SER A 169 3.98 2.85 16.89
CA SER A 169 4.22 1.45 17.26
C SER A 169 4.35 0.55 16.03
N PRO A 170 5.00 -0.62 16.16
CA PRO A 170 4.89 -1.70 15.17
C PRO A 170 3.44 -2.09 14.89
N GLN A 171 3.16 -2.41 13.63
CA GLN A 171 1.82 -2.78 13.15
C GLN A 171 1.84 -4.19 12.57
N VAL A 172 0.88 -5.02 12.97
CA VAL A 172 0.63 -6.30 12.30
C VAL A 172 -0.26 -6.05 11.09
N LEU A 173 0.32 -6.16 9.89
CA LEU A 173 -0.37 -5.88 8.63
C LEU A 173 -0.61 -7.16 7.85
N THR A 174 -1.81 -7.31 7.26
CA THR A 174 -2.08 -8.40 6.31
C THR A 174 -1.61 -7.99 4.93
N TYR A 175 -0.58 -8.65 4.43
CA TYR A 175 -0.09 -8.47 3.08
C TYR A 175 -0.71 -9.49 2.14
N ILE A 176 -1.22 -9.03 0.99
CA ILE A 176 -1.83 -9.88 -0.03
C ILE A 176 -0.99 -9.78 -1.30
N HIS A 177 -0.59 -10.93 -1.84
CA HIS A 177 0.04 -11.04 -3.15
C HIS A 177 -0.91 -11.79 -4.09
N ALA A 178 -1.37 -11.09 -5.12
CA ALA A 178 -2.09 -11.66 -6.24
C ALA A 178 -1.24 -11.59 -7.51
N SER A 179 -1.04 -12.71 -8.21
CA SER A 179 -0.28 -12.75 -9.46
C SER A 179 -0.97 -13.59 -10.53
N LYS A 180 -0.84 -13.17 -11.79
CA LYS A 180 -1.19 -14.02 -12.94
C LYS A 180 -0.17 -15.14 -12.99
N ARG A 181 -0.63 -16.40 -13.01
CA ARG A 181 0.26 -17.54 -13.14
C ARG A 181 0.97 -17.44 -14.50
N ILE A 182 2.28 -17.22 -14.49
CA ILE A 182 3.10 -17.48 -15.69
C ILE A 182 3.17 -19.00 -15.79
N HIS A 183 2.54 -19.58 -16.81
CA HIS A 183 2.78 -20.98 -17.16
C HIS A 183 4.24 -21.06 -17.60
N ARG A 184 5.17 -21.39 -16.70
CA ARG A 184 6.45 -21.93 -17.13
C ARG A 184 6.11 -23.29 -17.75
N PRO A 185 6.37 -23.53 -19.05
CA PRO A 185 6.23 -24.86 -19.59
C PRO A 185 7.10 -25.78 -18.73
N VAL A 186 6.49 -26.81 -18.18
CA VAL A 186 7.23 -27.92 -17.59
C VAL A 186 8.07 -28.46 -18.74
N ALA A 187 9.41 -28.35 -18.64
CA ALA A 187 10.28 -29.09 -19.54
C ALA A 187 9.84 -30.55 -19.43
N SER A 188 9.25 -31.06 -20.50
CA SER A 188 8.89 -32.47 -20.62
C SER A 188 10.15 -33.25 -20.28
N ARG A 189 10.14 -34.00 -19.18
CA ARG A 189 11.08 -35.10 -19.04
C ARG A 189 10.78 -36.03 -20.21
N SER A 190 11.62 -35.99 -21.24
CA SER A 190 11.69 -37.03 -22.24
C SER A 190 12.09 -38.31 -21.51
N THR A 191 11.11 -39.13 -21.19
CA THR A 191 11.30 -40.57 -21.13
C THR A 191 11.66 -41.01 -22.53
N GLY A 192 12.95 -41.16 -22.80
CA GLY A 192 13.50 -41.78 -23.99
C GLY A 192 14.56 -42.76 -23.52
N SER A 193 14.18 -44.02 -23.45
CA SER A 193 15.10 -45.16 -23.44
C SER A 193 16.00 -45.10 -24.66
N TRP A 194 17.30 -45.20 -24.48
CA TRP A 194 18.16 -46.33 -24.87
C TRP A 194 19.48 -46.21 -24.08
#